data_AF-A0A1F5E4W8-F1
#
_entry.id   AF-A0A1F5E4W8-F1
#
_cell.length_a   1.000
_cell.length_b   1.000
_cell.length_c   1.000
_cell.angle_alpha   90.00
_cell.angle_beta   90.00
_cell.angle_gamma   90.00
#
_symmetry.space_group_name_H-M   'P 1'
#
loop_
_entity.id
_entity.type
_entity.pdbx_description
1 polymer ?
#
loop_
_entity_poly.entity_id
_entity_poly.type
_entity_poly.pdbx_seq_one_letter_code
_entity_poly.pdbx_strand_id
1 'polypeptide(L)'
;MEGEDQKIDQIVNKSQKGKIWPIFILALLLIGAGVGGYFVFTGRSLEIGKTTNDIRWELMDDGNYRASSTPPGCPSPLVLDPPTDLSKVVSVLYPGQSRGGDYKPHGGLRFADNANEAIITAPMDASVVNGSRYIESGEIQYLFSFVNSCGIQYRLDHLRVLSPSFATLAEKLPAAKEDDSRTTEFNPPAEIKAGDIIATTVGIINSGNAGFDFGVYDLRQQNEASKDPSFRTANADDPGQAWHALCWFDLFSANNEAKVRSLPATANNSQSDYCK
;
A
#
# COMPACT_ATOMS: atom_id res chain seq x y z
N MET A 1 35.91 55.72 77.34
CA MET A 1 34.51 55.32 77.48
C MET A 1 34.05 54.98 76.07
N GLU A 2 34.31 53.74 75.61
CA GLU A 2 33.40 52.57 75.77
C GLU A 2 32.07 52.86 75.07
N GLY A 3 31.52 52.10 74.14
CA GLY A 3 31.68 50.79 73.49
C GLY A 3 30.49 50.77 72.48
N GLU A 4 30.10 49.77 71.72
CA GLU A 4 30.46 48.39 71.42
C GLU A 4 29.53 48.01 70.23
N ASP A 5 29.98 47.09 69.39
CA ASP A 5 29.30 46.59 68.18
C ASP A 5 27.91 45.97 68.43
N GLN A 6 27.05 45.97 67.40
CA GLN A 6 26.36 44.72 67.01
C GLN A 6 25.78 44.75 65.57
N LYS A 7 26.21 43.74 64.80
CA LYS A 7 25.69 43.31 63.49
C LYS A 7 24.29 42.71 63.62
N ILE A 8 23.41 42.94 62.64
CA ILE A 8 22.38 41.98 62.22
C ILE A 8 22.32 41.95 60.69
N ASP A 9 22.27 40.72 60.17
CA ASP A 9 22.46 40.30 58.79
C ASP A 9 21.31 40.58 57.82
N GLN A 10 21.74 40.77 56.56
CA GLN A 10 21.17 40.36 55.28
C GLN A 10 19.70 39.87 55.19
N ILE A 11 18.89 40.53 54.34
CA ILE A 11 18.13 39.87 53.25
C ILE A 11 18.11 40.79 52.02
N VAL A 12 18.95 40.47 51.02
CA VAL A 12 18.89 41.03 49.67
C VAL A 12 17.87 40.23 48.88
N ASN A 13 16.76 40.86 48.49
CA ASN A 13 15.72 40.27 47.67
C ASN A 13 16.17 40.21 46.19
N LYS A 14 16.80 39.09 45.78
CA LYS A 14 17.08 38.79 44.37
C LYS A 14 15.99 37.87 43.81
N SER A 15 15.08 38.48 43.06
CA SER A 15 14.12 37.80 42.17
C SER A 15 14.87 36.89 41.18
N GLN A 16 14.79 35.56 41.40
CA GLN A 16 15.31 34.56 40.49
C GLN A 16 14.43 34.46 39.23
N LYS A 17 15.05 34.75 38.08
CA LYS A 17 14.54 34.41 36.75
C LYS A 17 14.42 32.88 36.64
N GLY A 18 13.18 32.38 36.65
CA GLY A 18 12.85 30.97 36.47
C GLY A 18 13.20 30.48 35.06
N LYS A 19 14.17 29.57 34.97
CA LYS A 19 14.47 28.74 33.81
C LYS A 19 13.34 27.72 33.62
N ILE A 20 12.37 27.99 32.75
CA ILE A 20 11.28 27.05 32.40
C ILE A 20 11.51 26.43 31.00
N TRP A 21 12.65 26.68 30.35
CA TRP A 21 12.81 26.31 28.94
C TRP A 21 13.22 24.85 28.59
N PRO A 22 13.81 23.99 29.46
CA PRO A 22 14.23 22.66 29.00
C PRO A 22 13.15 21.57 29.11
N ILE A 23 12.04 21.80 29.81
CA ILE A 23 11.03 20.75 30.06
C ILE A 23 10.09 20.54 28.86
N PHE A 24 9.79 21.60 28.10
CA PHE A 24 8.91 21.49 26.92
C PHE A 24 9.56 20.77 25.73
N ILE A 25 10.88 20.87 25.56
CA ILE A 25 11.59 20.19 24.47
C ILE A 25 11.71 18.68 24.75
N LEU A 26 11.90 18.29 26.01
CA LEU A 26 11.92 16.86 26.39
C LEU A 26 10.54 16.21 26.25
N ALA A 27 9.46 16.92 26.59
CA ALA A 27 8.09 16.41 26.43
C ALA A 27 7.71 16.24 24.94
N LEU A 28 8.11 17.17 24.06
CA LEU A 28 7.87 17.04 22.61
C LEU A 28 8.71 15.92 21.97
N LEU A 29 9.95 15.70 22.42
CA LEU A 29 10.77 14.56 21.98
C LEU A 29 10.22 13.22 22.46
N LEU A 30 9.67 13.15 23.67
CA LEU A 30 9.05 11.93 24.20
C LEU A 30 7.69 11.62 23.56
N ILE A 31 6.92 12.64 23.15
CA ILE A 31 5.68 12.45 22.38
C ILE A 31 5.99 12.04 20.93
N GLY A 32 6.99 12.66 20.29
CA GLY A 32 7.44 12.27 18.95
C GLY A 32 8.03 10.85 18.91
N ALA A 33 8.82 10.47 19.91
CA ALA A 33 9.33 9.11 20.07
C ALA A 33 8.26 8.11 20.52
N GLY A 34 7.24 8.55 21.27
CA GLY A 34 6.12 7.70 21.72
C GLY A 34 5.17 7.33 20.59
N VAL A 35 4.83 8.29 19.71
CA VAL A 35 3.98 8.02 18.53
C VAL A 35 4.78 7.26 17.47
N GLY A 36 6.03 7.65 17.18
CA GLY A 36 6.88 6.92 16.24
C GLY A 36 7.26 5.51 16.73
N GLY A 37 7.52 5.35 18.03
CA GLY A 37 7.88 4.07 18.65
C GLY A 37 6.70 3.11 18.78
N TYR A 38 5.47 3.60 18.97
CA TYR A 38 4.27 2.76 19.03
C TYR A 38 4.01 2.06 17.68
N PHE A 39 4.21 2.76 16.55
CA PHE A 39 4.05 2.15 15.22
C PHE A 39 5.21 1.23 14.81
N VAL A 40 6.42 1.43 15.36
CA VAL A 40 7.55 0.51 15.13
C VAL A 40 7.35 -0.84 15.84
N PHE A 41 6.59 -0.89 16.94
CA PHE A 41 6.47 -2.09 17.78
C PHE A 41 5.24 -2.95 17.52
N THR A 42 4.27 -2.51 16.71
CA THR A 42 3.06 -3.30 16.38
C THR A 42 3.17 -4.10 15.08
N GLY A 43 4.29 -4.00 14.35
CA GLY A 43 4.50 -4.76 13.12
C GLY A 43 4.76 -6.24 13.42
N ARG A 44 3.86 -7.13 12.96
CA ARG A 44 4.15 -8.56 12.91
C ARG A 44 5.32 -8.79 11.97
N SER A 45 6.32 -9.55 12.42
CA SER A 45 7.40 -10.02 11.53
C SER A 45 6.82 -11.00 10.51
N LEU A 46 7.05 -10.74 9.22
CA LEU A 46 6.61 -11.64 8.15
C LEU A 46 7.23 -13.02 8.31
N GLU A 47 6.42 -14.05 8.14
CA GLU A 47 6.88 -15.43 8.19
C GLU A 47 7.48 -15.80 6.81
N ILE A 48 8.72 -15.38 6.60
CA ILE A 48 9.47 -15.70 5.37
C ILE A 48 9.89 -17.16 5.42
N GLY A 49 9.48 -17.96 4.44
CA GLY A 49 9.95 -19.34 4.26
C GLY A 49 9.29 -20.38 5.17
N LYS A 50 8.15 -20.08 5.80
CA LYS A 50 7.36 -21.11 6.48
C LYS A 50 6.40 -21.77 5.48
N THR A 51 6.82 -22.92 4.96
CA THR A 51 6.04 -23.73 4.03
C THR A 51 4.81 -24.32 4.71
N THR A 52 3.63 -23.74 4.45
CA THR A 52 2.35 -24.41 4.67
C THR A 52 1.63 -24.48 3.33
N ASN A 53 1.57 -25.66 2.69
CA ASN A 53 0.75 -25.96 1.50
C ASN A 53 0.66 -24.78 0.50
N ASP A 54 1.82 -24.30 0.04
CA ASP A 54 1.96 -23.14 -0.84
C ASP A 54 1.45 -23.49 -2.24
N ILE A 55 0.19 -23.17 -2.52
CA ILE A 55 -0.40 -23.29 -3.85
C ILE A 55 0.08 -22.11 -4.67
N ARG A 56 0.94 -22.39 -5.63
CA ARG A 56 1.48 -21.40 -6.56
C ARG A 56 0.59 -21.32 -7.78
N TRP A 57 0.41 -20.11 -8.28
CA TRP A 57 -0.31 -19.83 -9.51
C TRP A 57 0.67 -19.32 -10.55
N GLU A 58 0.79 -20.05 -11.66
CA GLU A 58 1.75 -19.78 -12.72
C GLU A 58 1.00 -19.39 -13.99
N LEU A 59 1.39 -18.27 -14.61
CA LEU A 59 0.87 -17.85 -15.91
C LEU A 59 1.48 -18.74 -17.00
N MET A 60 0.63 -19.29 -17.84
CA MET A 60 1.02 -20.14 -18.97
C MET A 60 1.10 -19.33 -20.26
N ASP A 61 1.77 -19.89 -21.28
CA ASP A 61 1.88 -19.29 -22.63
C ASP A 61 0.52 -19.05 -23.31
N ASP A 62 -0.53 -19.75 -22.87
CA ASP A 62 -1.90 -19.57 -23.37
C ASP A 62 -2.65 -18.39 -22.72
N GLY A 63 -1.98 -17.66 -21.81
CA GLY A 63 -2.51 -16.51 -21.09
C GLY A 63 -3.46 -16.88 -19.94
N ASN A 64 -3.55 -18.15 -19.54
CA ASN A 64 -4.28 -18.59 -18.35
C ASN A 64 -3.31 -18.93 -17.22
N TYR A 65 -3.77 -18.83 -15.98
CA TYR A 65 -3.03 -19.32 -14.83
C TYR A 65 -3.35 -20.79 -14.54
N ARG A 66 -2.37 -21.50 -13.97
CA ARG A 66 -2.54 -22.87 -13.45
C ARG A 66 -2.00 -22.95 -12.02
N ALA A 67 -2.77 -23.61 -11.17
CA ALA A 67 -2.37 -23.88 -9.80
C ALA A 67 -1.41 -25.08 -9.74
N SER A 68 -0.39 -25.01 -8.89
CA SER A 68 0.59 -26.10 -8.68
C SER A 68 -0.02 -27.35 -8.03
N SER A 69 -1.16 -27.21 -7.36
CA SER A 69 -1.97 -28.28 -6.79
C SER A 69 -3.42 -27.84 -6.68
N THR A 70 -4.32 -28.71 -6.19
CA THR A 70 -5.75 -28.38 -6.05
C THR A 70 -5.96 -27.20 -5.09
N PRO A 71 -6.43 -26.03 -5.57
CA PRO A 71 -6.64 -24.88 -4.70
C PRO A 71 -7.84 -25.08 -3.78
N PRO A 72 -7.86 -24.49 -2.56
CA PRO A 72 -9.06 -24.41 -1.77
C PRO A 72 -10.10 -23.52 -2.47
N GLY A 73 -11.37 -23.69 -2.13
CA GLY A 73 -12.41 -22.76 -2.58
C GLY A 73 -12.20 -21.37 -1.99
N CYS A 74 -12.36 -20.32 -2.80
CA CYS A 74 -12.41 -18.95 -2.28
C CYS A 74 -13.69 -18.72 -1.47
N PRO A 75 -13.69 -17.76 -0.52
CA PRO A 75 -14.92 -17.29 0.11
C PRO A 75 -15.98 -16.93 -0.93
N SER A 76 -17.24 -17.28 -0.63
CA SER A 76 -18.39 -16.98 -1.48
C SER A 76 -19.52 -16.43 -0.59
N PRO A 77 -19.87 -15.13 -0.68
CA PRO A 77 -19.27 -14.14 -1.60
C PRO A 77 -17.81 -13.82 -1.24
N LEU A 78 -17.00 -13.49 -2.25
CA LEU A 78 -15.67 -12.92 -2.05
C LEU A 78 -15.84 -11.46 -1.66
N VAL A 79 -15.47 -11.13 -0.42
CA VAL A 79 -15.49 -9.76 0.10
C VAL A 79 -14.11 -9.42 0.62
N LEU A 80 -13.55 -8.32 0.11
CA LEU A 80 -12.25 -7.77 0.48
C LEU A 80 -12.44 -6.57 1.41
N ASP A 81 -11.52 -6.42 2.34
CA ASP A 81 -11.38 -5.15 3.06
C ASP A 81 -10.71 -4.13 2.13
N PRO A 82 -11.13 -2.84 2.15
CA PRO A 82 -10.42 -1.82 1.40
C PRO A 82 -8.96 -1.73 1.88
N PRO A 83 -7.99 -1.56 0.96
CA PRO A 83 -6.58 -1.51 1.33
C PRO A 83 -6.19 -0.21 2.06
N THR A 84 -7.15 0.69 2.32
CA THR A 84 -6.94 1.94 3.06
C THR A 84 -8.27 2.48 3.61
N ASP A 85 -8.22 3.52 4.42
CA ASP A 85 -9.40 4.23 4.90
C ASP A 85 -10.08 5.04 3.78
N LEU A 86 -11.18 4.50 3.25
CA LEU A 86 -11.95 5.12 2.18
C LEU A 86 -12.51 6.50 2.53
N SER A 87 -12.62 6.87 3.82
CA SER A 87 -13.09 8.22 4.19
C SER A 87 -12.10 9.34 3.86
N LYS A 88 -10.84 8.98 3.58
CA LYS A 88 -9.77 9.91 3.20
C LYS A 88 -9.56 10.01 1.70
N VAL A 89 -10.14 9.09 0.93
CA VAL A 89 -10.02 9.04 -0.52
C VAL A 89 -10.92 10.11 -1.14
N VAL A 90 -10.38 10.88 -2.07
CA VAL A 90 -11.10 11.98 -2.74
C VAL A 90 -11.47 11.68 -4.18
N SER A 91 -10.77 10.73 -4.83
CA SER A 91 -11.09 10.28 -6.18
C SER A 91 -10.56 8.87 -6.43
N VAL A 92 -11.07 8.24 -7.49
CA VAL A 92 -10.73 6.86 -7.87
C VAL A 92 -10.26 6.81 -9.32
N LEU A 93 -9.29 5.95 -9.61
CA LEU A 93 -8.94 5.49 -10.96
C LEU A 93 -9.64 4.15 -11.14
N TYR A 94 -10.44 4.02 -12.19
CA TYR A 94 -11.15 2.76 -12.44
C TYR A 94 -10.15 1.74 -13.01
N PRO A 95 -10.28 0.44 -12.68
CA PRO A 95 -9.54 -0.61 -13.37
C PRO A 95 -10.08 -0.77 -14.80
N GLY A 96 -9.26 -1.26 -15.72
CA GLY A 96 -9.65 -1.52 -17.10
C GLY A 96 -9.91 -0.26 -17.92
N GLN A 97 -9.01 0.72 -17.83
CA GLN A 97 -9.09 1.97 -18.59
C GLN A 97 -7.86 2.15 -19.49
N SER A 98 -8.07 2.71 -20.68
CA SER A 98 -6.98 3.34 -21.44
C SER A 98 -6.71 4.74 -20.89
N ARG A 99 -5.56 4.93 -20.25
CA ARG A 99 -5.13 6.22 -19.68
C ARG A 99 -3.61 6.38 -19.77
N GLY A 100 -3.17 7.62 -20.00
CA GLY A 100 -1.73 7.93 -20.08
C GLY A 100 -1.02 7.27 -21.28
N GLY A 101 -1.75 6.85 -22.32
CA GLY A 101 -1.20 6.17 -23.49
C GLY A 101 -1.22 4.64 -23.41
N ASP A 102 -1.52 4.06 -22.25
CA ASP A 102 -1.55 2.60 -22.06
C ASP A 102 -2.91 2.10 -21.59
N TYR A 103 -3.13 0.80 -21.78
CA TYR A 103 -4.18 0.10 -21.07
C TYR A 103 -3.74 -0.22 -19.64
N LYS A 104 -4.62 0.01 -18.66
CA LYS A 104 -4.35 -0.20 -17.25
C LYS A 104 -5.37 -1.17 -16.65
N PRO A 105 -5.00 -2.45 -16.48
CA PRO A 105 -5.87 -3.45 -15.86
C PRO A 105 -6.20 -3.13 -14.39
N HIS A 106 -5.32 -2.39 -13.71
CA HIS A 106 -5.52 -1.91 -12.35
C HIS A 106 -6.17 -0.52 -12.32
N GLY A 107 -6.81 -0.23 -11.19
CA GLY A 107 -7.29 1.10 -10.83
C GLY A 107 -6.36 1.72 -9.79
N GLY A 108 -6.91 2.61 -8.96
CA GLY A 108 -6.17 3.24 -7.88
C GLY A 108 -7.05 4.14 -7.03
N LEU A 109 -6.59 4.44 -5.82
CA LEU A 109 -7.24 5.36 -4.90
C LEU A 109 -6.37 6.59 -4.73
N ARG A 110 -6.99 7.77 -4.74
CA ARG A 110 -6.29 9.04 -4.58
C ARG A 110 -6.78 9.79 -3.37
N PHE A 111 -5.83 10.37 -2.66
CA PHE A 111 -6.05 11.30 -1.57
C PHE A 111 -5.97 12.73 -2.11
N ALA A 112 -6.31 13.71 -1.26
CA ALA A 112 -6.08 15.11 -1.60
C ALA A 112 -4.61 15.36 -1.93
N ASP A 113 -4.32 16.29 -2.83
CA ASP A 113 -2.93 16.61 -3.18
C ASP A 113 -2.11 16.93 -1.93
N ASN A 114 -0.88 16.42 -1.89
CA ASN A 114 0.05 16.47 -0.76
C ASN A 114 -0.36 15.66 0.49
N ALA A 115 -1.48 14.94 0.47
CA ALA A 115 -1.88 14.02 1.53
C ALA A 115 -1.28 12.61 1.32
N ASN A 116 0.04 12.54 1.12
CA ASN A 116 0.75 11.31 0.82
C ASN A 116 0.84 10.33 2.00
N GLU A 117 0.63 10.80 3.23
CA GLU A 117 0.55 9.96 4.43
C GLU A 117 -0.75 9.15 4.45
N ALA A 118 -0.67 7.89 4.05
CA ALA A 118 -1.79 6.97 3.98
C ALA A 118 -1.34 5.58 4.43
N ILE A 119 -2.10 4.97 5.35
CA ILE A 119 -1.87 3.59 5.77
C ILE A 119 -2.48 2.66 4.72
N ILE A 120 -1.64 1.81 4.16
CA ILE A 120 -2.02 0.79 3.19
C ILE A 120 -1.90 -0.58 3.85
N THR A 121 -2.98 -1.36 3.82
CA THR A 121 -3.08 -2.69 4.43
C THR A 121 -3.41 -3.77 3.42
N ALA A 122 -3.05 -5.01 3.75
CA ALA A 122 -3.46 -6.18 2.98
C ALA A 122 -4.99 -6.38 3.04
N PRO A 123 -5.69 -6.47 1.89
CA PRO A 123 -7.14 -6.70 1.84
C PRO A 123 -7.55 -8.13 2.18
N MET A 124 -6.62 -9.08 2.13
CA MET A 124 -6.83 -10.50 2.43
C MET A 124 -5.51 -11.20 2.78
N ASP A 125 -5.59 -12.38 3.40
CA ASP A 125 -4.43 -13.27 3.56
C ASP A 125 -3.85 -13.62 2.18
N ALA A 126 -2.52 -13.62 2.06
CA ALA A 126 -1.84 -13.93 0.80
C ALA A 126 -0.35 -14.21 0.99
N SER A 127 0.29 -14.67 -0.08
CA SER A 127 1.74 -14.74 -0.20
C SER A 127 2.23 -13.61 -1.11
N VAL A 128 3.27 -12.88 -0.71
CA VAL A 128 3.98 -11.92 -1.56
C VAL A 128 4.83 -12.71 -2.56
N VAL A 129 4.42 -12.72 -3.84
CA VAL A 129 5.04 -13.58 -4.86
C VAL A 129 6.08 -12.85 -5.70
N ASN A 130 5.92 -11.55 -5.91
CA ASN A 130 6.90 -10.71 -6.60
C ASN A 130 6.78 -9.26 -6.17
N GLY A 131 7.81 -8.47 -6.49
CA GLY A 131 7.79 -7.03 -6.28
C GLY A 131 8.84 -6.29 -7.09
N SER A 132 8.80 -4.97 -7.05
CA SER A 132 9.81 -4.09 -7.63
C SER A 132 10.11 -2.93 -6.68
N ARG A 133 11.34 -2.41 -6.76
CA ARG A 133 11.68 -1.06 -6.33
C ARG A 133 12.23 -0.34 -7.55
N TYR A 134 11.69 0.82 -7.87
CA TYR A 134 12.06 1.60 -9.04
C TYR A 134 12.06 3.08 -8.69
N ILE A 135 12.62 3.92 -9.56
CA ILE A 135 12.61 5.37 -9.37
C ILE A 135 11.58 5.94 -10.35
N GLU A 136 10.72 6.80 -9.85
CA GLU A 136 9.76 7.54 -10.67
C GLU A 136 9.79 9.00 -10.24
N SER A 137 10.01 9.90 -11.19
CA SER A 137 10.13 11.34 -10.90
C SER A 137 11.18 11.63 -9.82
N GLY A 138 12.29 10.88 -9.82
CA GLY A 138 13.37 11.03 -8.84
C GLY A 138 13.07 10.48 -7.44
N GLU A 139 11.97 9.76 -7.24
CA GLU A 139 11.61 9.15 -5.96
C GLU A 139 11.50 7.62 -6.06
N ILE A 140 12.03 6.90 -5.06
CA ILE A 140 11.87 5.45 -5.01
C ILE A 140 10.40 5.09 -4.75
N GLN A 141 9.84 4.27 -5.62
CA GLN A 141 8.52 3.66 -5.51
C GLN A 141 8.65 2.15 -5.33
N TYR A 142 7.63 1.53 -4.75
CA TYR A 142 7.55 0.10 -4.51
C TYR A 142 6.25 -0.48 -5.04
N LEU A 143 6.39 -1.68 -5.59
CA LEU A 143 5.33 -2.47 -6.17
C LEU A 143 5.39 -3.87 -5.57
N PHE A 144 4.24 -4.43 -5.19
CA PHE A 144 4.14 -5.82 -4.76
C PHE A 144 2.90 -6.51 -5.34
N SER A 145 3.07 -7.77 -5.71
CA SER A 145 1.96 -8.68 -6.06
C SER A 145 1.79 -9.74 -4.98
N PHE A 146 0.52 -10.01 -4.68
CA PHE A 146 0.10 -10.88 -3.61
C PHE A 146 -0.88 -11.91 -4.15
N VAL A 147 -0.68 -13.19 -3.85
CA VAL A 147 -1.56 -14.26 -4.32
C VAL A 147 -2.10 -15.03 -3.13
N ASN A 148 -3.41 -15.10 -3.01
CA ASN A 148 -4.07 -16.01 -2.09
C ASN A 148 -4.13 -17.41 -2.72
N SER A 149 -3.97 -18.46 -1.91
CA SER A 149 -3.99 -19.85 -2.35
C SER A 149 -5.25 -20.25 -3.12
N CYS A 150 -6.38 -19.59 -2.87
CA CYS A 150 -7.63 -19.84 -3.59
C CYS A 150 -7.64 -19.29 -5.03
N GLY A 151 -6.65 -18.49 -5.43
CA GLY A 151 -6.49 -17.97 -6.80
C GLY A 151 -6.93 -16.52 -7.00
N ILE A 152 -6.94 -15.71 -5.95
CA ILE A 152 -7.14 -14.26 -6.05
C ILE A 152 -5.78 -13.59 -5.91
N GLN A 153 -5.42 -12.76 -6.90
CA GLN A 153 -4.26 -11.90 -6.82
C GLN A 153 -4.70 -10.46 -6.58
N TYR A 154 -3.94 -9.73 -5.77
CA TYR A 154 -4.00 -8.27 -5.78
C TYR A 154 -2.60 -7.68 -5.93
N ARG A 155 -2.54 -6.47 -6.47
CA ARG A 155 -1.30 -5.74 -6.74
C ARG A 155 -1.42 -4.31 -6.22
N LEU A 156 -0.36 -3.85 -5.59
CA LEU A 156 -0.21 -2.49 -5.08
C LEU A 156 1.04 -1.88 -5.71
N ASP A 157 0.93 -0.65 -6.19
CA ASP A 157 2.03 0.12 -6.80
C ASP A 157 2.00 1.58 -6.30
N HIS A 158 3.05 2.34 -6.61
CA HIS A 158 3.29 3.69 -6.10
C HIS A 158 3.24 3.76 -4.56
N LEU A 159 3.79 2.74 -3.91
CA LEU A 159 4.03 2.77 -2.46
C LEU A 159 5.37 3.47 -2.20
N ARG A 160 5.45 4.28 -1.15
CA ARG A 160 6.62 5.15 -0.89
C ARG A 160 7.39 4.80 0.37
N VAL A 161 6.73 4.84 1.52
CA VAL A 161 7.33 4.46 2.81
C VAL A 161 6.70 3.14 3.23
N LEU A 162 7.51 2.09 3.22
CA LEU A 162 7.07 0.74 3.56
C LEU A 162 7.04 0.54 5.08
N SER A 163 6.21 -0.41 5.53
CA SER A 163 6.34 -0.93 6.90
C SER A 163 7.69 -1.66 7.06
N PRO A 164 8.18 -1.85 8.30
CA PRO A 164 9.49 -2.47 8.53
C PRO A 164 9.66 -3.82 7.82
N SER A 165 8.63 -4.67 7.84
CA SER A 165 8.73 -6.00 7.22
C SER A 165 8.74 -5.95 5.69
N PHE A 166 8.00 -5.02 5.08
CA PHE A 166 8.05 -4.82 3.63
C PHE A 166 9.34 -4.12 3.19
N ALA A 167 9.91 -3.24 4.02
CA ALA A 167 11.24 -2.69 3.78
C ALA A 167 12.30 -3.81 3.72
N THR A 168 12.27 -4.76 4.66
CA THR A 168 13.14 -5.95 4.63
C THR A 168 12.91 -6.83 3.39
N LEU A 169 11.67 -6.96 2.90
CA LEU A 169 11.43 -7.65 1.63
C LEU A 169 12.03 -6.88 0.45
N ALA A 170 11.85 -5.57 0.41
CA ALA A 170 12.32 -4.72 -0.69
C ALA A 170 13.85 -4.67 -0.81
N GLU A 171 14.59 -4.91 0.28
CA GLU A 171 16.05 -5.04 0.26
C GLU A 171 16.54 -6.22 -0.61
N LYS A 172 15.71 -7.25 -0.78
CA LYS A 172 16.02 -8.42 -1.62
C LYS A 172 15.81 -8.17 -3.12
N LEU A 173 15.15 -7.07 -3.47
CA LEU A 173 14.86 -6.71 -4.85
C LEU A 173 16.10 -6.07 -5.53
N PRO A 174 16.21 -6.17 -6.87
CA PRO A 174 17.23 -5.45 -7.62
C PRO A 174 17.29 -3.97 -7.26
N ALA A 175 18.45 -3.34 -7.40
CA ALA A 175 18.58 -1.91 -7.18
C ALA A 175 17.62 -1.12 -8.08
N ALA A 176 17.02 -0.06 -7.52
CA ALA A 176 16.05 0.75 -8.22
C ALA A 176 16.69 1.46 -9.42
N LYS A 177 15.94 1.51 -10.53
CA LYS A 177 16.29 2.24 -11.75
C LYS A 177 15.10 3.11 -12.16
N GLU A 178 15.38 4.24 -12.81
CA GLU A 178 14.33 5.13 -13.34
C GLU A 178 13.42 4.36 -14.29
N ASP A 179 12.11 4.47 -14.06
CA ASP A 179 11.02 3.95 -14.88
C ASP A 179 11.06 2.43 -15.16
N ASP A 180 11.75 1.65 -14.32
CA ASP A 180 11.89 0.20 -14.47
C ASP A 180 11.06 -0.57 -13.42
N SER A 181 9.75 -0.63 -13.61
CA SER A 181 8.82 -1.30 -12.70
C SER A 181 8.75 -2.82 -12.85
N ARG A 182 9.67 -3.43 -13.63
CA ARG A 182 9.71 -4.89 -13.81
C ARG A 182 9.91 -5.59 -12.47
N THR A 183 9.07 -6.58 -12.20
CA THR A 183 9.05 -7.29 -10.92
C THR A 183 10.05 -8.44 -10.88
N THR A 184 10.55 -8.75 -9.69
CA THR A 184 11.36 -9.94 -9.37
C THR A 184 10.59 -10.84 -8.42
N GLU A 185 10.63 -12.14 -8.64
CA GLU A 185 9.97 -13.13 -7.78
C GLU A 185 10.65 -13.25 -6.41
N PHE A 186 9.83 -13.47 -5.38
CA PHE A 186 10.30 -13.90 -4.07
C PHE A 186 10.26 -15.42 -3.98
N ASN A 187 11.42 -16.04 -3.74
CA ASN A 187 11.51 -17.48 -3.54
C ASN A 187 12.32 -17.80 -2.27
N PRO A 188 11.70 -18.34 -1.19
CA PRO A 188 10.26 -18.62 -1.08
C PRO A 188 9.42 -17.33 -1.00
N PRO A 189 8.12 -17.38 -1.35
CA PRO A 189 7.17 -16.30 -1.08
C PRO A 189 7.10 -15.96 0.41
N ALA A 190 6.66 -14.74 0.71
CA ALA A 190 6.48 -14.28 2.10
C ALA A 190 4.99 -14.27 2.47
N GLU A 191 4.62 -14.92 3.57
CA GLU A 191 3.23 -14.97 4.03
C GLU A 191 2.83 -13.69 4.76
N ILE A 192 1.62 -13.19 4.47
CA ILE A 192 0.99 -12.05 5.13
C ILE A 192 -0.45 -12.40 5.56
N LYS A 193 -1.01 -11.56 6.43
CA LYS A 193 -2.43 -11.62 6.82
C LYS A 193 -3.19 -10.37 6.40
N ALA A 194 -4.49 -10.56 6.21
CA ALA A 194 -5.43 -9.45 6.10
C ALA A 194 -5.20 -8.44 7.23
N GLY A 195 -5.13 -7.15 6.89
CA GLY A 195 -4.86 -6.07 7.83
C GLY A 195 -3.39 -5.78 8.11
N ASP A 196 -2.43 -6.61 7.66
CA ASP A 196 -1.01 -6.30 7.79
C ASP A 196 -0.70 -4.98 7.08
N ILE A 197 0.04 -4.08 7.75
CA ILE A 197 0.45 -2.78 7.19
C ILE A 197 1.58 -3.01 6.18
N ILE A 198 1.37 -2.54 4.96
CA ILE A 198 2.29 -2.66 3.82
C ILE A 198 3.10 -1.36 3.68
N ALA A 199 2.41 -0.22 3.71
CA ALA A 199 3.01 1.10 3.56
C ALA A 199 2.28 2.15 4.43
N THR A 200 2.97 3.24 4.71
CA THR A 200 2.46 4.41 5.45
C THR A 200 2.53 5.71 4.65
N THR A 201 3.11 5.66 3.45
CA THR A 201 3.14 6.77 2.50
C THR A 201 3.03 6.24 1.08
N VAL A 202 2.36 6.98 0.20
CA VAL A 202 2.12 6.63 -1.20
C VAL A 202 2.48 7.76 -2.16
N GLY A 203 2.58 7.45 -3.45
CA GLY A 203 2.72 8.40 -4.53
C GLY A 203 4.04 9.15 -4.57
N ILE A 204 4.02 10.32 -5.21
CA ILE A 204 5.21 11.15 -5.50
C ILE A 204 5.07 12.45 -4.71
N ILE A 205 5.88 12.58 -3.65
CA ILE A 205 5.82 13.70 -2.70
C ILE A 205 6.15 15.01 -3.41
N ASN A 206 7.17 15.01 -4.28
CA ASN A 206 7.66 16.22 -4.95
C ASN A 206 6.63 16.89 -5.87
N SER A 207 5.63 16.13 -6.35
CA SER A 207 4.55 16.64 -7.19
C SER A 207 3.23 16.84 -6.44
N GLY A 208 3.17 16.46 -5.16
CA GLY A 208 1.93 16.38 -4.40
C GLY A 208 0.99 15.26 -4.86
N ASN A 209 1.43 14.36 -5.75
CA ASN A 209 0.64 13.22 -6.21
C ASN A 209 0.47 12.22 -5.06
N ALA A 210 -0.67 12.28 -4.38
CA ALA A 210 -1.02 11.39 -3.29
C ALA A 210 -1.99 10.30 -3.77
N GLY A 211 -1.45 9.24 -4.36
CA GLY A 211 -2.26 8.11 -4.80
C GLY A 211 -1.43 6.84 -4.90
N PHE A 212 -2.11 5.71 -4.93
CA PHE A 212 -1.51 4.41 -5.18
C PHE A 212 -2.41 3.59 -6.11
N ASP A 213 -1.80 2.68 -6.85
CA ASP A 213 -2.55 1.78 -7.71
C ASP A 213 -3.01 0.55 -6.96
N PHE A 214 -4.20 0.09 -7.31
CA PHE A 214 -4.80 -1.12 -6.77
C PHE A 214 -5.46 -1.91 -7.89
N GLY A 215 -4.98 -3.14 -8.08
CA GLY A 215 -5.56 -4.11 -9.01
C GLY A 215 -5.91 -5.40 -8.28
N VAL A 216 -7.01 -6.04 -8.71
CA VAL A 216 -7.42 -7.36 -8.24
C VAL A 216 -7.71 -8.23 -9.46
N TYR A 217 -7.27 -9.48 -9.41
CA TYR A 217 -7.31 -10.42 -10.52
C TYR A 217 -7.82 -11.78 -10.05
N ASP A 218 -8.67 -12.41 -10.85
CA ASP A 218 -9.11 -13.78 -10.66
C ASP A 218 -8.24 -14.71 -11.49
N LEU A 219 -7.30 -15.42 -10.86
CA LEU A 219 -6.40 -16.33 -11.57
C LEU A 219 -7.12 -17.62 -12.01
N ARG A 220 -8.32 -17.90 -11.49
CA ARG A 220 -9.06 -19.12 -11.80
C ARG A 220 -9.80 -19.03 -13.13
N GLN A 221 -10.08 -17.83 -13.60
CA GLN A 221 -10.91 -17.59 -14.78
C GLN A 221 -10.60 -16.23 -15.41
N GLN A 222 -10.83 -16.13 -16.72
CA GLN A 222 -10.68 -14.88 -17.45
C GLN A 222 -11.93 -13.99 -17.29
N ASN A 223 -11.74 -12.68 -17.38
CA ASN A 223 -12.79 -11.67 -17.29
C ASN A 223 -13.64 -11.60 -18.57
N GLU A 224 -14.80 -10.95 -18.46
CA GLU A 224 -15.76 -10.85 -19.57
C GLU A 224 -15.18 -10.11 -20.79
N ALA A 225 -14.41 -9.04 -20.56
CA ALA A 225 -13.80 -8.24 -21.63
C ALA A 225 -12.89 -9.08 -22.53
N SER A 226 -12.14 -10.02 -21.93
CA SER A 226 -11.24 -10.92 -22.66
C SER A 226 -11.96 -11.92 -23.57
N LYS A 227 -13.29 -12.05 -23.53
CA LYS A 227 -14.03 -12.89 -24.50
C LYS A 227 -14.08 -12.24 -25.88
N ASP A 228 -13.90 -10.92 -25.95
CA ASP A 228 -13.79 -10.19 -27.21
C ASP A 228 -12.39 -10.40 -27.83
N PRO A 229 -12.28 -10.96 -29.06
CA PRO A 229 -11.00 -11.11 -29.73
C PRO A 229 -10.24 -9.79 -29.93
N SER A 230 -10.95 -8.67 -30.14
CA SER A 230 -10.33 -7.37 -30.34
C SER A 230 -9.65 -6.87 -29.06
N PHE A 231 -10.29 -7.10 -27.90
CA PHE A 231 -9.70 -6.81 -26.59
C PHE A 231 -8.43 -7.62 -26.36
N ARG A 232 -8.44 -8.92 -26.70
CA ARG A 232 -7.25 -9.78 -26.58
C ARG A 232 -6.11 -9.29 -27.45
N THR A 233 -6.39 -8.96 -28.71
CA THR A 233 -5.38 -8.44 -29.64
C THR A 233 -4.79 -7.13 -29.14
N ALA A 234 -5.63 -6.23 -28.61
CA ALA A 234 -5.18 -4.94 -28.08
C ALA A 234 -4.34 -5.08 -26.80
N ASN A 235 -4.52 -6.17 -26.04
CA ASN A 235 -3.88 -6.40 -24.75
C ASN A 235 -3.06 -7.71 -24.72
N ALA A 236 -2.45 -8.06 -25.86
CA ALA A 236 -1.69 -9.31 -26.00
C ALA A 236 -0.36 -9.31 -25.24
N ASP A 237 0.16 -8.12 -24.89
CA ASP A 237 1.44 -7.95 -24.20
C ASP A 237 1.35 -8.16 -22.68
N ASP A 238 0.14 -8.17 -22.11
CA ASP A 238 -0.09 -8.41 -20.68
C ASP A 238 -1.36 -9.24 -20.42
N PRO A 239 -1.44 -10.48 -20.95
CA PRO A 239 -2.61 -11.32 -20.80
C PRO A 239 -2.87 -11.68 -19.33
N GLY A 240 -1.81 -11.83 -18.54
CA GLY A 240 -1.91 -12.20 -17.12
C GLY A 240 -2.71 -11.20 -16.30
N GLN A 241 -2.55 -9.89 -16.55
CA GLN A 241 -3.34 -8.89 -15.85
C GLN A 241 -4.60 -8.51 -16.63
N ALA A 242 -4.48 -8.17 -17.92
CA ALA A 242 -5.60 -7.62 -18.68
C ALA A 242 -6.75 -8.61 -18.85
N TRP A 243 -6.48 -9.91 -18.92
CA TRP A 243 -7.52 -10.93 -19.11
C TRP A 243 -8.09 -11.47 -17.80
N HIS A 244 -7.49 -11.17 -16.66
CA HIS A 244 -7.91 -11.68 -15.35
C HIS A 244 -8.37 -10.60 -14.37
N ALA A 245 -8.17 -9.32 -14.71
CA ALA A 245 -8.57 -8.20 -13.85
C ALA A 245 -10.07 -8.16 -13.60
N LEU A 246 -10.42 -7.75 -12.39
CA LEU A 246 -11.79 -7.59 -11.90
C LEU A 246 -12.11 -6.13 -11.65
N CYS A 247 -13.41 -5.80 -11.66
CA CYS A 247 -13.87 -4.60 -10.98
C CYS A 247 -13.81 -4.83 -9.47
N TRP A 248 -12.74 -4.37 -8.83
CA TRP A 248 -12.56 -4.57 -7.38
C TRP A 248 -13.56 -3.78 -6.53
N PHE A 249 -14.39 -2.90 -7.13
CA PHE A 249 -15.47 -2.22 -6.42
C PHE A 249 -16.51 -3.24 -5.97
N ASP A 250 -16.83 -4.21 -6.83
CA ASP A 250 -17.82 -5.28 -6.62
C ASP A 250 -17.38 -6.29 -5.55
N LEU A 251 -16.11 -6.23 -5.17
CA LEU A 251 -15.51 -7.11 -4.16
C LEU A 251 -15.54 -6.50 -2.77
N PHE A 252 -16.06 -5.29 -2.59
CA PHE A 252 -16.22 -4.69 -1.28
C PHE A 252 -17.58 -4.99 -0.66
N SER A 253 -17.68 -4.79 0.65
CA SER A 253 -19.01 -4.76 1.28
C SER A 253 -19.87 -3.68 0.64
N ALA A 254 -21.19 -3.87 0.60
CA ALA A 254 -22.11 -2.93 -0.06
C ALA A 254 -21.91 -1.46 0.36
N ASN A 255 -21.56 -1.22 1.64
CA ASN A 255 -21.25 0.13 2.13
C ASN A 255 -19.96 0.71 1.53
N ASN A 256 -18.91 -0.10 1.40
CA ASN A 256 -17.63 0.34 0.85
C ASN A 256 -17.67 0.42 -0.68
N GLU A 257 -18.39 -0.48 -1.35
CA GLU A 257 -18.70 -0.38 -2.77
C GLU A 257 -19.42 0.94 -3.07
N ALA A 258 -20.51 1.23 -2.35
CA ALA A 258 -21.27 2.48 -2.52
C ALA A 258 -20.39 3.72 -2.32
N LYS A 259 -19.50 3.70 -1.31
CA LYS A 259 -18.52 4.78 -1.10
C LYS A 259 -17.62 4.96 -2.31
N VAL A 260 -16.96 3.89 -2.78
CA VAL A 260 -16.02 3.98 -3.90
C VAL A 260 -16.71 4.44 -5.18
N ARG A 261 -17.91 3.90 -5.47
CA ARG A 261 -18.70 4.30 -6.64
C ARG A 261 -19.18 5.75 -6.58
N SER A 262 -19.32 6.32 -5.38
CA SER A 262 -19.67 7.73 -5.20
C SER A 262 -18.50 8.70 -5.39
N LEU A 263 -17.26 8.21 -5.41
CA LEU A 263 -16.08 9.04 -5.62
C LEU A 263 -16.01 9.54 -7.06
N PRO A 264 -15.54 10.77 -7.30
CA PRO A 264 -15.27 11.24 -8.65
C PRO A 264 -14.16 10.41 -9.30
N ALA A 265 -14.29 10.18 -10.61
CA ALA A 265 -13.20 9.63 -11.40
C ALA A 265 -12.06 10.64 -11.50
N THR A 266 -10.83 10.17 -11.35
CA THR A 266 -9.62 11.02 -11.45
C THR A 266 -9.36 11.45 -12.88
N ALA A 267 -9.59 10.56 -13.85
CA ALA A 267 -9.44 10.86 -15.27
C ALA A 267 -10.73 11.46 -15.84
N ASN A 268 -10.63 12.08 -17.03
CA ASN A 268 -11.76 12.71 -17.73
C ASN A 268 -12.92 11.75 -18.09
N ASN A 269 -12.82 10.47 -17.77
CA ASN A 269 -13.96 9.55 -17.80
C ASN A 269 -13.80 8.42 -16.75
N SER A 270 -14.93 7.80 -16.41
CA SER A 270 -15.06 6.56 -15.65
C SER A 270 -15.25 5.34 -16.57
N GLN A 271 -14.94 5.48 -17.87
CA GLN A 271 -15.17 4.40 -18.83
C GLN A 271 -14.23 3.25 -18.49
N SER A 272 -14.81 2.10 -18.15
CA SER A 272 -14.10 0.90 -17.72
C SER A 272 -14.65 -0.32 -18.44
N ASP A 273 -13.75 -1.20 -18.85
CA ASP A 273 -14.13 -2.49 -19.41
C ASP A 273 -14.67 -3.44 -18.34
N TYR A 274 -14.23 -3.28 -17.08
CA TYR A 274 -14.51 -4.20 -15.98
C TYR A 274 -15.62 -3.69 -15.06
N CYS A 275 -15.62 -2.39 -14.74
CA CYS A 275 -16.58 -1.76 -13.84
C CYS A 275 -17.74 -1.17 -14.63
N LYS A 276 -18.96 -1.61 -14.31
CA LYS A 276 -20.22 -1.06 -14.84
C LYS A 276 -20.98 -0.28 -13.77
#